data_AF-A0A382P559-F1
#
_entry.id   AF-A0A382P559-F1
#
_cell.length_a   1.000
_cell.length_b   1.000
_cell.length_c   1.000
_cell.angle_alpha   90.00
_cell.angle_beta   90.00
_cell.angle_gamma   90.00
#
_symmetry.space_group_name_H-M   'P 1'
#
loop_
_entity.id
_entity.type
_entity.pdbx_description
1 polymer ?
#
loop_
_entity_poly.entity_id
_entity_poly.type
_entity_poly.pdbx_seq_one_letter_code
_entity_poly.pdbx_strand_id
1 'polypeptide(L)'
;MYVKTLLRVPAVALIGLLCGTAVAAQNPVHNHIGHAATGFNGTPEGQGLLSTAIAEAAIAARHAGLAARDPSDLDGAKRHMGHVIHALDPSVVESGPGLGYGVKRGSEGAARHVELAAGTDGASQNVTTHSNHVITAARNAAANVDAAIALAQRIQASNDYVLAEPLIEQLAALTQAIASG
;
A
#
# COMPACT_ATOMS: atom_id res chain seq x y z
N MET A 1 36.18 -83.31 2.07
CA MET A 1 34.91 -82.58 2.36
C MET A 1 35.28 -81.19 2.84
N TYR A 2 34.76 -80.17 2.15
CA TYR A 2 35.17 -78.77 2.25
C TYR A 2 34.64 -78.08 3.53
N VAL A 3 35.52 -77.31 4.18
CA VAL A 3 35.23 -76.40 5.29
C VAL A 3 34.47 -75.18 4.73
N LYS A 4 33.26 -74.91 5.24
CA LYS A 4 32.48 -73.69 4.91
C LYS A 4 32.70 -72.63 6.00
N THR A 5 33.59 -71.69 5.72
CA THR A 5 33.69 -70.40 6.39
C THR A 5 32.68 -69.45 5.77
N LEU A 6 31.74 -68.89 6.55
CA LEU A 6 30.89 -67.78 6.08
C LEU A 6 30.77 -66.70 7.16
N LEU A 7 31.56 -65.65 6.90
CA LEU A 7 31.38 -64.22 7.13
C LEU A 7 30.39 -63.74 8.21
N ARG A 8 30.95 -63.03 9.22
CA ARG A 8 30.24 -62.03 10.04
C ARG A 8 30.16 -60.71 9.28
N VAL A 9 28.97 -60.16 9.11
CA VAL A 9 28.73 -58.79 8.62
C VAL A 9 28.63 -57.85 9.84
N PRO A 10 29.34 -56.72 9.91
CA PRO A 10 29.16 -55.76 10.99
C PRO A 10 27.98 -54.84 10.69
N ALA A 11 27.07 -54.69 11.64
CA ALA A 11 26.01 -53.69 11.61
C ALA A 11 26.62 -52.30 11.84
N VAL A 12 26.59 -51.43 10.83
CA VAL A 12 26.95 -50.02 10.96
C VAL A 12 25.73 -49.26 11.44
N ALA A 13 25.76 -48.76 12.68
CA ALA A 13 24.75 -47.87 13.21
C ALA A 13 24.96 -46.46 12.64
N LEU A 14 24.04 -46.03 11.77
CA LEU A 14 24.02 -44.68 11.20
C LEU A 14 23.40 -43.73 12.26
N ILE A 15 24.24 -42.95 12.94
CA ILE A 15 23.79 -41.88 13.83
C ILE A 15 23.31 -40.73 12.95
N GLY A 16 21.99 -40.58 12.85
CA GLY A 16 21.36 -39.44 12.17
C GLY A 16 21.59 -38.17 12.97
N LEU A 17 22.48 -37.31 12.47
CA LEU A 17 22.66 -35.95 12.97
C LEU A 17 21.44 -35.11 12.58
N LEU A 18 20.47 -34.99 13.48
CA LEU A 18 19.37 -34.02 13.40
C LEU A 18 19.95 -32.63 13.65
N CYS A 19 20.51 -32.01 12.62
CA CYS A 19 20.83 -30.59 12.62
C CYS A 19 19.50 -29.83 12.53
N GLY A 20 18.90 -29.52 13.67
CA GLY A 20 17.76 -28.64 13.75
C GLY A 20 18.18 -27.25 13.27
N THR A 21 17.70 -26.84 12.10
CA THR A 21 17.78 -25.45 11.68
C THR A 21 16.90 -24.63 12.61
N ALA A 22 17.51 -23.93 13.56
CA ALA A 22 16.82 -22.86 14.27
C ALA A 22 16.39 -21.83 13.24
N VAL A 23 15.10 -21.82 12.90
CA VAL A 23 14.50 -20.69 12.16
C VAL A 23 14.69 -19.49 13.08
N ALA A 24 15.60 -18.59 12.73
CA ALA A 24 15.78 -17.35 13.47
C ALA A 24 14.41 -16.67 13.56
N ALA A 25 13.93 -16.43 14.79
CA ALA A 25 12.69 -15.71 15.00
C ALA A 25 12.79 -14.37 14.25
N GLN A 26 11.92 -14.16 13.25
CA GLN A 26 11.92 -12.90 12.51
C GLN A 26 11.66 -11.75 13.50
N ASN A 27 12.55 -10.77 13.51
CA ASN A 27 12.41 -9.59 14.36
C ASN A 27 11.07 -8.91 14.02
N PRO A 28 10.14 -8.73 14.98
CA PRO A 28 8.84 -8.11 14.70
C PRO A 28 8.97 -6.72 14.06
N VAL A 29 10.05 -5.98 14.33
CA VAL A 29 10.38 -4.72 13.65
C VAL A 29 10.45 -4.91 12.13
N HIS A 30 11.18 -5.94 11.67
CA HIS A 30 11.34 -6.22 10.23
C HIS A 30 10.02 -6.67 9.59
N ASN A 31 9.17 -7.39 10.31
CA ASN A 31 7.86 -7.80 9.80
C ASN A 31 6.95 -6.58 9.58
N HIS A 32 6.91 -5.67 10.55
CA HIS A 32 6.11 -4.46 10.45
C HIS A 32 6.61 -3.52 9.34
N ILE A 33 7.92 -3.30 9.22
CA ILE A 33 8.50 -2.54 8.11
C ILE A 33 8.22 -3.25 6.77
N GLY A 34 8.35 -4.57 6.74
CA GLY A 34 8.05 -5.40 5.56
C GLY A 34 6.61 -5.27 5.10
N HIS A 35 5.64 -5.18 6.02
CA HIS A 35 4.24 -4.92 5.67
C HIS A 35 4.02 -3.54 5.05
N ALA A 36 4.68 -2.51 5.58
CA ALA A 36 4.58 -1.16 5.02
C ALA A 36 5.21 -1.06 3.62
N ALA A 37 6.38 -1.66 3.42
CA ALA A 37 7.23 -1.43 2.24
C ALA A 37 7.18 -2.54 1.18
N THR A 38 7.06 -3.80 1.59
CA THR A 38 7.35 -4.95 0.73
C THR A 38 6.11 -5.76 0.38
N GLY A 39 5.29 -6.13 1.36
CA GLY A 39 4.13 -6.99 1.12
C GLY A 39 3.16 -7.07 2.28
N PHE A 40 1.86 -6.98 2.00
CA PHE A 40 0.80 -7.09 2.99
C PHE A 40 -0.36 -7.94 2.48
N ASN A 41 -0.97 -8.74 3.36
CA ASN A 41 -2.09 -9.57 2.96
C ASN A 41 -3.30 -8.71 2.61
N GLY A 42 -3.90 -8.98 1.44
CA GLY A 42 -5.07 -8.27 0.95
C GLY A 42 -4.78 -7.01 0.14
N THR A 43 -3.50 -6.64 -0.06
CA THR A 43 -3.15 -5.70 -1.12
C THR A 43 -3.16 -6.41 -2.49
N PRO A 44 -3.36 -5.65 -3.57
CA PRO A 44 -3.20 -6.12 -4.94
C PRO A 44 -1.83 -6.76 -5.15
N GLU A 45 -1.81 -7.97 -5.72
CA GLU A 45 -0.58 -8.75 -5.99
C GLU A 45 0.31 -9.02 -4.75
N GLY A 46 -0.20 -8.79 -3.54
CA GLY A 46 0.57 -8.93 -2.30
C GLY A 46 1.64 -7.85 -2.09
N GLN A 47 1.48 -6.68 -2.73
CA GLN A 47 2.41 -5.55 -2.62
C GLN A 47 2.43 -4.92 -1.22
N GLY A 48 3.46 -4.11 -0.93
CA GLY A 48 3.51 -3.30 0.29
C GLY A 48 2.40 -2.26 0.34
N LEU A 49 2.01 -1.86 1.55
CA LEU A 49 0.96 -0.86 1.77
C LEU A 49 1.27 0.49 1.11
N LEU A 50 2.51 0.98 1.23
CA LEU A 50 2.93 2.25 0.62
C LEU A 50 2.98 2.15 -0.91
N SER A 51 3.53 1.07 -1.45
CA SER A 51 3.58 0.85 -2.91
C SER A 51 2.18 0.82 -3.51
N THR A 52 1.25 0.15 -2.84
CA THR A 52 -0.16 0.11 -3.23
C THR A 52 -0.79 1.51 -3.20
N ALA A 53 -0.59 2.27 -2.12
CA ALA A 53 -1.12 3.62 -1.99
C ALA A 53 -0.59 4.56 -3.08
N ILE A 54 0.70 4.48 -3.42
CA ILE A 54 1.32 5.29 -4.47
C ILE A 54 0.75 4.95 -5.85
N ALA A 55 0.55 3.66 -6.15
CA ALA A 55 -0.02 3.23 -7.42
C ALA A 55 -1.47 3.75 -7.59
N GLU A 56 -2.29 3.65 -6.54
CA GLU A 56 -3.64 4.20 -6.52
C GLU A 56 -3.65 5.74 -6.63
N ALA A 57 -2.72 6.42 -5.96
CA ALA A 57 -2.59 7.88 -6.03
C ALA A 57 -2.24 8.36 -7.43
N ALA A 58 -1.36 7.64 -8.14
CA ALA A 58 -1.04 7.93 -9.54
C ALA A 58 -2.27 7.79 -10.46
N ILE A 59 -3.14 6.82 -10.18
CA ILE A 59 -4.40 6.64 -10.92
C ILE A 59 -5.36 7.80 -10.63
N ALA A 60 -5.52 8.19 -9.36
CA ALA A 60 -6.30 9.37 -8.98
C ALA A 60 -5.80 10.64 -9.68
N ALA A 61 -4.49 10.92 -9.63
CA ALA A 61 -3.88 12.07 -10.28
C ALA A 61 -4.08 12.07 -11.80
N ARG A 62 -3.94 10.90 -12.44
CA ARG A 62 -4.21 10.75 -13.88
C ARG A 62 -5.66 11.10 -14.21
N HIS A 63 -6.64 10.62 -13.45
CA HIS A 63 -8.04 10.89 -13.72
C HIS A 63 -8.44 12.33 -13.41
N ALA A 64 -7.90 12.95 -12.35
CA ALA A 64 -8.07 14.38 -12.10
C ALA A 64 -7.52 15.21 -13.28
N GLY A 65 -6.34 14.87 -13.79
CA GLY A 65 -5.75 15.55 -14.95
C GLY A 65 -6.47 15.31 -16.28
N LEU A 66 -7.21 14.20 -16.42
CA LEU A 66 -8.07 13.96 -17.59
C LEU A 66 -9.35 14.81 -17.54
N ALA A 67 -9.92 15.03 -16.34
CA ALA A 67 -11.11 15.86 -16.17
C ALA A 67 -10.92 17.32 -16.62
N ALA A 68 -9.69 17.83 -16.61
CA ALA A 68 -9.35 19.19 -17.01
C ALA A 68 -9.19 19.40 -18.52
N ARG A 69 -9.24 18.33 -19.35
CA ARG A 69 -8.80 18.40 -20.76
C ARG A 69 -9.87 18.86 -21.74
N ASP A 70 -11.14 18.71 -21.41
CA ASP A 70 -12.25 19.08 -22.28
C ASP A 70 -13.29 19.93 -21.52
N PRO A 71 -13.17 21.26 -21.58
CA PRO A 71 -14.13 22.17 -20.96
C PRO A 71 -15.56 22.10 -21.48
N SER A 72 -15.79 21.41 -22.60
CA SER A 72 -17.13 21.21 -23.16
C SER A 72 -17.82 19.94 -22.65
N ASP A 73 -17.10 19.05 -21.96
CA ASP A 73 -17.60 17.75 -21.49
C ASP A 73 -17.66 17.68 -19.95
N LEU A 74 -18.65 18.38 -19.36
CA LEU A 74 -18.90 18.32 -17.92
C LEU A 74 -19.22 16.89 -17.46
N ASP A 75 -19.95 16.10 -18.25
CA ASP A 75 -20.30 14.72 -17.89
C ASP A 75 -19.04 13.83 -17.86
N GLY A 76 -18.11 14.04 -18.78
CA GLY A 76 -16.78 13.43 -18.77
C GLY A 76 -15.97 13.81 -17.52
N ALA A 77 -15.95 15.09 -17.15
CA ALA A 77 -15.30 15.55 -15.92
C ALA A 77 -15.91 14.88 -14.68
N LYS A 78 -17.25 14.82 -14.57
CA LYS A 78 -17.96 14.16 -13.46
C LYS A 78 -17.69 12.66 -13.39
N ARG A 79 -17.59 11.99 -14.55
CA ARG A 79 -17.24 10.56 -14.64
C ARG A 79 -15.83 10.33 -14.07
N HIS A 80 -14.87 11.18 -14.43
CA HIS A 80 -13.52 11.12 -13.90
C HIS A 80 -13.45 11.32 -12.38
N MET A 81 -14.35 12.12 -11.80
CA MET A 81 -14.42 12.24 -10.33
C MET A 81 -14.79 10.91 -9.64
N GLY A 82 -15.67 10.10 -10.25
CA GLY A 82 -15.97 8.76 -9.76
C GLY A 82 -14.73 7.87 -9.73
N HIS A 83 -13.89 7.95 -10.77
CA HIS A 83 -12.62 7.22 -10.84
C HIS A 83 -11.61 7.72 -9.81
N VAL A 84 -11.51 9.04 -9.62
CA VAL A 84 -10.66 9.64 -8.59
C VAL A 84 -11.08 9.14 -7.22
N ILE A 85 -12.37 9.23 -6.89
CA ILE A 85 -12.90 8.79 -5.58
C ILE A 85 -12.65 7.30 -5.36
N HIS A 86 -12.86 6.45 -6.37
CA HIS A 86 -12.58 5.02 -6.26
C HIS A 86 -11.10 4.74 -5.94
N ALA A 87 -10.16 5.35 -6.67
CA ALA A 87 -8.74 5.15 -6.42
C ALA A 87 -8.29 5.72 -5.06
N LEU A 88 -8.93 6.78 -4.58
CA LEU A 88 -8.64 7.37 -3.28
C LEU A 88 -9.22 6.55 -2.11
N ASP A 89 -10.49 6.16 -2.21
CA ASP A 89 -11.26 5.37 -1.24
C ASP A 89 -12.41 4.58 -1.92
N PRO A 90 -12.18 3.28 -2.20
CA PRO A 90 -13.19 2.40 -2.79
C PRO A 90 -14.45 2.22 -1.93
N SER A 91 -14.43 2.58 -0.64
CA SER A 91 -15.63 2.51 0.20
C SER A 91 -16.66 3.60 -0.11
N VAL A 92 -16.24 4.69 -0.76
CA VAL A 92 -17.11 5.79 -1.19
C VAL A 92 -17.66 5.54 -2.59
N VAL A 93 -16.83 5.03 -3.50
CA VAL A 93 -17.24 4.60 -4.84
C VAL A 93 -16.63 3.22 -5.10
N GLU A 94 -17.47 2.19 -5.10
CA GLU A 94 -17.05 0.78 -5.13
C GLU A 94 -16.30 0.39 -6.41
N SER A 95 -16.65 1.00 -7.55
CA SER A 95 -16.12 0.60 -8.85
C SER A 95 -15.47 1.75 -9.60
N GLY A 96 -14.29 1.50 -10.18
CA GLY A 96 -13.60 2.42 -11.08
C GLY A 96 -12.25 1.85 -11.53
N PRO A 97 -11.50 2.57 -12.38
CA PRO A 97 -10.09 2.30 -12.60
C PRO A 97 -9.31 2.48 -11.30
N GLY A 98 -8.44 1.54 -10.99
CA GLY A 98 -7.76 1.45 -9.70
C GLY A 98 -7.27 0.03 -9.48
N LEU A 99 -6.55 -0.17 -8.39
CA LEU A 99 -6.25 -1.51 -7.89
C LEU A 99 -7.33 -2.02 -6.90
N GLY A 100 -8.30 -1.16 -6.54
CA GLY A 100 -9.42 -1.48 -5.66
C GLY A 100 -9.05 -1.49 -4.17
N TYR A 101 -7.90 -0.95 -3.79
CA TYR A 101 -7.44 -0.90 -2.40
C TYR A 101 -7.64 0.46 -1.74
N GLY A 102 -7.41 1.53 -2.50
CA GLY A 102 -7.52 2.90 -2.03
C GLY A 102 -6.25 3.47 -1.42
N VAL A 103 -5.92 4.72 -1.76
CA VAL A 103 -4.83 5.49 -1.15
C VAL A 103 -5.01 5.59 0.36
N LYS A 104 -6.22 5.94 0.83
CA LYS A 104 -6.48 6.17 2.26
C LYS A 104 -6.13 4.95 3.10
N ARG A 105 -6.65 3.79 2.70
CA ARG A 105 -6.41 2.51 3.37
C ARG A 105 -4.93 2.13 3.37
N GLY A 106 -4.25 2.27 2.23
CA GLY A 106 -2.83 1.96 2.10
C GLY A 106 -1.96 2.84 3.00
N SER A 107 -2.20 4.16 2.97
CA SER A 107 -1.44 5.12 3.77
C SER A 107 -1.68 4.96 5.28
N GLU A 108 -2.93 4.81 5.72
CA GLU A 108 -3.25 4.57 7.13
C GLU A 108 -2.66 3.24 7.64
N GLY A 109 -2.77 2.18 6.82
CA GLY A 109 -2.17 0.89 7.11
C GLY A 109 -0.65 0.99 7.25
N ALA A 110 0.02 1.66 6.32
CA ALA A 110 1.45 1.86 6.36
C ALA A 110 1.88 2.62 7.63
N ALA A 111 1.20 3.73 7.94
CA ALA A 111 1.45 4.50 9.16
C ALA A 111 1.34 3.61 10.41
N ARG A 112 0.28 2.81 10.51
CA ARG A 112 0.07 1.88 11.62
C ARG A 112 1.19 0.85 11.74
N HIS A 113 1.63 0.27 10.62
CA HIS A 113 2.69 -0.72 10.64
C HIS A 113 4.05 -0.09 11.03
N VAL A 114 4.37 1.10 10.55
CA VAL A 114 5.58 1.81 10.95
C VAL A 114 5.55 2.19 12.44
N GLU A 115 4.39 2.59 12.96
CA GLU A 115 4.20 2.86 14.39
C GLU A 115 4.43 1.62 15.26
N LEU A 116 3.92 0.46 14.85
CA LEU A 116 4.19 -0.82 15.51
C LEU A 116 5.67 -1.22 15.46
N ALA A 117 6.35 -0.97 14.33
CA ALA A 117 7.78 -1.22 14.20
C ALA A 117 8.59 -0.37 15.19
N ALA A 118 8.26 0.91 15.33
CA ALA A 118 8.92 1.83 16.26
C ALA A 118 8.65 1.48 17.73
N GLY A 119 7.45 0.97 18.05
CA GLY A 119 7.06 0.58 19.40
C GLY A 119 7.50 -0.83 19.83
N THR A 120 8.17 -1.59 18.96
CA THR A 120 8.62 -2.95 19.28
C THR A 120 9.87 -2.92 20.17
N ASP A 121 9.91 -3.78 21.20
CA ASP A 121 11.10 -3.96 22.04
C ASP A 121 12.32 -4.35 21.18
N GLY A 122 13.41 -3.61 21.33
CA GLY A 122 14.61 -3.78 20.52
C GLY A 122 14.58 -3.06 19.16
N ALA A 123 13.59 -2.20 18.90
CA ALA A 123 13.65 -1.24 17.80
C ALA A 123 14.90 -0.35 17.93
N SER A 124 15.65 -0.21 16.83
CA SER A 124 16.84 0.62 16.83
C SER A 124 16.50 2.11 16.90
N GLN A 125 17.45 2.93 17.33
CA GLN A 125 17.29 4.39 17.34
C GLN A 125 16.96 4.94 15.94
N ASN A 126 17.50 4.32 14.89
CA ASN A 126 17.20 4.73 13.51
C ASN A 126 15.73 4.45 13.15
N VAL A 127 15.20 3.28 13.53
CA VAL A 127 13.80 2.94 13.29
C VAL A 127 12.90 3.92 14.02
N THR A 128 13.12 4.16 15.32
CA THR A 128 12.27 5.09 16.10
C THR A 128 12.35 6.53 15.59
N THR A 129 13.55 7.00 15.24
CA THR A 129 13.75 8.38 14.74
C THR A 129 13.08 8.60 13.39
N HIS A 130 13.27 7.70 12.42
CA HIS A 130 12.74 7.90 11.07
C HIS A 130 11.26 7.52 10.92
N SER A 131 10.73 6.66 11.81
CA SER A 131 9.32 6.27 11.81
C SER A 131 8.39 7.47 11.95
N ASN A 132 8.74 8.47 12.78
CA ASN A 132 7.92 9.67 12.96
C ASN A 132 7.67 10.43 11.65
N HIS A 133 8.69 10.54 10.79
CA HIS A 133 8.55 11.21 9.49
C HIS A 133 7.62 10.41 8.57
N VAL A 134 7.82 9.09 8.48
CA VAL A 134 7.01 8.22 7.62
C VAL A 134 5.56 8.18 8.08
N ILE A 135 5.31 8.05 9.38
CA ILE A 135 3.96 8.07 9.98
C ILE A 135 3.28 9.40 9.67
N THR A 136 3.98 10.51 9.85
CA THR A 136 3.43 11.85 9.59
C THR A 136 3.08 12.03 8.12
N ALA A 137 4.00 11.69 7.22
CA ALA A 137 3.76 11.78 5.78
C ALA A 137 2.58 10.90 5.33
N ALA A 138 2.52 9.65 5.78
CA ALA A 138 1.43 8.74 5.45
C ALA A 138 0.07 9.22 5.99
N ARG A 139 0.02 9.74 7.23
CA ARG A 139 -1.22 10.32 7.79
C ARG A 139 -1.62 11.61 7.09
N ASN A 140 -0.67 12.45 6.67
CA ASN A 140 -0.96 13.64 5.87
C ASN A 140 -1.52 13.26 4.49
N ALA A 141 -0.98 12.24 3.84
CA ALA A 141 -1.53 11.72 2.59
C ALA A 141 -2.99 11.26 2.79
N ALA A 142 -3.29 10.51 3.85
CA ALA A 142 -4.65 10.09 4.18
C ALA A 142 -5.60 11.28 4.45
N ALA A 143 -5.15 12.32 5.16
CA ALA A 143 -5.94 13.53 5.38
C ALA A 143 -6.20 14.31 4.07
N ASN A 144 -5.20 14.36 3.18
CA ASN A 144 -5.34 14.96 1.85
C ASN A 144 -6.33 14.18 0.97
N VAL A 145 -6.44 12.85 1.15
CA VAL A 145 -7.48 12.04 0.48
C VAL A 145 -8.87 12.56 0.82
N ASP A 146 -9.17 12.83 2.09
CA ASP A 146 -10.49 13.32 2.49
C ASP A 146 -10.82 14.68 1.84
N ALA A 147 -9.84 15.58 1.77
CA ALA A 147 -9.98 16.86 1.08
C ALA A 147 -10.18 16.68 -0.44
N ALA A 148 -9.46 15.75 -1.06
CA ALA A 148 -9.59 15.44 -2.49
C ALA A 148 -10.96 14.83 -2.82
N ILE A 149 -11.48 13.92 -1.98
CA ILE A 149 -12.83 13.35 -2.15
C ILE A 149 -13.89 14.45 -2.05
N ALA A 150 -13.76 15.36 -1.08
CA ALA A 150 -14.69 16.48 -0.95
C ALA A 150 -14.71 17.39 -2.19
N LEU A 151 -13.55 17.67 -2.79
CA LEU A 151 -13.47 18.42 -4.06
C LEU A 151 -14.12 17.64 -5.21
N ALA A 152 -13.81 16.36 -5.34
CA ALA A 152 -14.37 15.50 -6.40
C ALA A 152 -15.90 15.41 -6.32
N GLN A 153 -16.47 15.29 -5.12
CA GLN A 153 -17.92 15.30 -4.91
C GLN A 153 -18.57 16.64 -5.26
N ARG A 154 -17.92 17.76 -4.94
CA ARG A 154 -18.39 19.10 -5.34
C ARG A 154 -18.39 19.28 -6.86
N ILE A 155 -17.39 18.73 -7.55
CA ILE A 155 -17.34 18.73 -9.02
C ILE A 155 -18.48 17.86 -9.59
N GLN A 156 -18.73 16.67 -9.03
CA GLN A 156 -19.86 15.82 -9.44
C GLN A 156 -21.22 16.51 -9.31
N ALA A 157 -21.39 17.31 -8.27
CA ALA A 157 -22.60 18.07 -8.00
C ALA A 157 -22.73 19.36 -8.85
N SER A 158 -21.67 19.81 -9.54
CA SER A 158 -21.72 21.04 -10.35
C SER A 158 -22.65 20.87 -11.56
N ASN A 159 -23.33 21.93 -11.96
CA ASN A 159 -24.14 21.96 -13.19
C ASN A 159 -23.48 22.78 -14.31
N ASP A 160 -22.29 23.30 -14.06
CA ASP A 160 -21.55 24.17 -14.96
C ASP A 160 -20.06 23.83 -14.89
N TYR A 161 -19.43 23.65 -16.06
CA TYR A 161 -18.00 23.41 -16.14
C TYR A 161 -17.20 24.63 -15.65
N VAL A 162 -17.64 25.84 -15.96
CA VAL A 162 -16.95 27.07 -15.53
C VAL A 162 -16.86 27.17 -14.01
N LEU A 163 -17.88 26.69 -13.30
CA LEU A 163 -17.86 26.62 -11.83
C LEU A 163 -17.05 25.43 -11.30
N ALA A 164 -16.93 24.36 -12.07
CA ALA A 164 -16.19 23.15 -11.70
C ALA A 164 -14.68 23.28 -11.96
N GLU A 165 -14.28 24.01 -13.00
CA GLU A 165 -12.90 24.18 -13.46
C GLU A 165 -11.90 24.53 -12.33
N PRO A 166 -12.11 25.57 -11.50
CA PRO A 166 -11.17 25.87 -10.41
C PRO A 166 -11.09 24.75 -9.36
N LEU A 167 -12.16 23.97 -9.17
CA LEU A 167 -12.15 22.81 -8.27
C LEU A 167 -11.38 21.64 -8.90
N ILE A 168 -11.49 21.45 -10.22
CA ILE A 168 -10.76 20.42 -10.97
C ILE A 168 -9.25 20.71 -10.91
N GLU A 169 -8.83 21.95 -11.10
CA GLU A 169 -7.42 22.35 -10.98
C GLU A 169 -6.90 22.11 -9.56
N GLN A 170 -7.67 22.50 -8.54
CA GLN A 170 -7.32 22.27 -7.14
C GLN A 170 -7.20 20.77 -6.83
N LEU A 171 -8.13 19.95 -7.34
CA LEU A 171 -8.10 18.51 -7.17
C LEU A 171 -6.89 17.89 -7.88
N ALA A 172 -6.56 18.33 -9.10
CA ALA A 172 -5.40 17.85 -9.84
C ALA A 172 -4.10 18.15 -9.07
N ALA A 173 -3.94 19.36 -8.53
CA ALA A 173 -2.79 19.71 -7.71
C ALA A 173 -2.71 18.85 -6.43
N LEU A 174 -3.84 18.66 -5.74
CA LEU A 174 -3.88 17.89 -4.50
C LEU A 174 -3.59 16.40 -4.72
N THR A 175 -4.16 15.79 -5.76
CA THR A 175 -3.90 14.39 -6.12
C THR A 175 -2.45 14.16 -6.55
N GLN A 176 -1.82 15.13 -7.21
CA GLN A 176 -0.38 15.06 -7.48
C GLN A 176 0.46 15.14 -6.20
N ALA A 177 0.11 16.02 -5.26
CA ALA A 177 0.79 16.10 -3.97
C ALA A 177 0.67 14.77 -3.19
N ILE A 178 -0.50 14.13 -3.21
CA ILE A 178 -0.70 12.80 -2.62
C ILE A 178 0.18 11.75 -3.31
N ALA A 179 0.28 11.77 -4.64
CA ALA A 179 1.08 10.81 -5.40
C ALA A 179 2.60 10.99 -5.21
N SER A 180 3.06 12.22 -4.92
CA SER A 180 4.47 12.50 -4.69
C SER A 180 4.96 12.23 -3.26
N GLY A 181 4.04 12.14 -2.29
CA GLY A 181 4.36 11.91 -0.86
C GLY A 181 4.72 13.19 -0.12
#